data_AF-A0AA86DZW2-F1
#
_entry.id   AF-A0AA86DZW2-F1
#
_cell.length_a   1.000
_cell.length_b   1.000
_cell.length_c   1.000
_cell.angle_alpha   90.00
_cell.angle_beta   90.00
_cell.angle_gamma   90.00
#
_symmetry.space_group_name_H-M   'P 1'
#
loop_
_entity.id
_entity.type
_entity.pdbx_description
1 polymer ?
#
loop_
_entity_poly.entity_id
_entity_poly.type
_entity_poly.pdbx_seq_one_letter_code
_entity_poly.pdbx_strand_id
1 'polypeptide(L)'
;MIKQIIGGVTKKTVYAEMSAGDLTAVQALMEGKLEIYDKKFEGGTASVMPAQMNSIRCSCGKKISKGVYQTASFSVPHITQGKSFADAKALIIGAFDAGYDIDTKCDYSNLIGSKSEVA
;
A
#
# COMPACT_ATOMS: atom_id res chain seq x y z
N MET A 1 21.17 -15.65 -9.67
CA MET A 1 20.51 -16.82 -9.05
C MET A 1 20.85 -18.06 -9.88
N ILE A 2 21.19 -19.19 -9.25
CA ILE A 2 21.55 -20.43 -9.95
C ILE A 2 20.57 -21.53 -9.58
N LYS A 3 19.96 -22.17 -10.58
CA LYS A 3 19.05 -23.31 -10.42
C LYS A 3 19.74 -24.58 -10.93
N GLN A 4 19.85 -25.58 -10.06
CA GLN A 4 20.51 -26.85 -10.35
C GLN A 4 19.48 -27.95 -10.65
N ILE A 5 19.62 -28.59 -11.81
CA ILE A 5 18.76 -29.67 -12.27
C ILE A 5 19.59 -30.95 -12.44
N ILE A 6 19.25 -31.99 -11.69
CA ILE A 6 19.89 -33.32 -11.77
C ILE A 6 18.80 -34.35 -12.02
N GLY A 7 18.94 -35.13 -13.09
CA GLY A 7 17.94 -36.16 -13.46
C GLY A 7 16.55 -35.60 -13.75
N GLY A 8 16.46 -34.38 -14.32
CA GLY A 8 15.19 -33.73 -14.65
C GLY A 8 14.46 -33.07 -13.47
N VAL A 9 14.97 -33.21 -12.23
CA VAL A 9 14.37 -32.62 -11.03
C VAL A 9 15.22 -31.46 -10.53
N THR A 10 14.57 -30.36 -10.15
CA THR A 10 15.25 -29.22 -9.51
C THR A 10 15.69 -29.64 -8.10
N LYS A 11 17.00 -29.66 -7.84
CA LYS A 11 17.55 -30.11 -6.55
C LYS A 11 17.85 -28.97 -5.61
N LYS A 12 18.51 -27.92 -6.10
CA LYS A 12 18.91 -26.76 -5.31
C LYS A 12 18.78 -25.47 -6.10
N THR A 13 18.41 -24.43 -5.38
CA THR A 13 18.32 -23.07 -5.88
C THR A 13 19.18 -22.19 -4.99
N VAL A 14 20.21 -21.58 -5.56
CA VAL A 14 21.16 -20.72 -4.84
C VAL A 14 20.87 -19.26 -5.17
N TYR A 15 20.52 -18.49 -4.13
CA TYR A 15 20.39 -17.04 -4.17
C TYR A 15 21.66 -16.45 -3.55
N ALA A 16 22.55 -15.94 -4.38
CA ALA A 16 23.75 -15.25 -3.94
C ALA A 16 24.10 -14.13 -4.93
N GLU A 17 24.54 -13.01 -4.36
CA GLU A 17 25.14 -11.90 -5.10
C GLU A 17 26.62 -12.18 -5.22
N MET A 18 27.06 -12.51 -6.43
CA MET A 18 28.41 -12.98 -6.68
C MET A 18 28.98 -12.27 -7.90
N SER A 19 30.28 -12.00 -7.89
CA SER A 19 30.97 -11.46 -9.05
C SER A 19 30.98 -12.47 -10.20
N ALA A 20 31.29 -12.04 -11.42
CA ALA A 20 31.36 -12.94 -12.58
C ALA A 20 32.39 -14.06 -12.37
N GLY A 21 33.50 -13.78 -11.69
CA GLY A 21 34.54 -14.78 -11.39
C GLY A 21 34.07 -15.81 -10.36
N ASP A 22 33.38 -15.36 -9.31
CA ASP A 22 32.82 -16.24 -8.28
C ASP A 22 31.73 -17.15 -8.86
N LEU A 23 30.94 -16.63 -9.80
CA LEU A 23 29.90 -17.38 -10.49
C LEU A 23 30.49 -18.53 -11.33
N THR A 24 31.59 -18.30 -12.04
CA THR A 24 32.31 -19.37 -12.76
C THR A 24 32.91 -20.41 -11.82
N ALA A 25 33.47 -20.00 -10.68
CA ALA A 25 34.00 -20.93 -9.69
C ALA A 25 32.91 -21.81 -9.06
N VAL A 26 31.74 -21.23 -8.76
CA VAL A 26 30.60 -21.98 -8.20
C VAL A 26 30.00 -22.94 -9.23
N GLN A 27 29.90 -22.53 -10.50
CA GLN A 27 29.44 -23.42 -11.58
C GLN A 27 30.28 -24.68 -11.71
N ALA A 28 31.61 -24.55 -11.59
CA ALA A 28 32.53 -25.68 -11.68
C ALA A 28 32.33 -26.71 -10.55
N LEU A 29 31.76 -26.30 -9.41
CA LEU A 29 31.48 -27.17 -8.27
C LEU A 29 30.09 -27.82 -8.32
N MET A 30 29.20 -27.36 -9.20
CA MET A 30 27.82 -27.83 -9.25
C MET A 30 27.61 -28.85 -10.38
N GLU A 31 27.12 -30.03 -10.03
CA GLU A 31 26.83 -31.09 -10.99
C GLU A 31 25.46 -30.91 -11.69
N GLY A 32 25.35 -31.46 -12.90
CA GLY A 32 24.10 -31.47 -13.68
C GLY A 32 23.90 -30.22 -14.54
N LYS A 33 22.64 -29.99 -14.94
CA LYS A 33 22.28 -28.83 -15.77
C LYS A 33 22.07 -27.61 -14.87
N LEU A 34 22.76 -26.52 -15.18
CA LEU A 34 22.66 -25.26 -14.46
C LEU A 34 21.88 -24.24 -15.30
N GLU A 35 20.85 -23.64 -14.71
CA GLU A 35 20.12 -22.51 -15.27
C GLU A 35 20.48 -21.25 -14.46
N ILE A 36 21.05 -20.27 -15.15
CA ILE A 36 21.53 -19.02 -14.54
C ILE A 36 20.50 -17.94 -14.83
N TYR A 37 20.04 -17.28 -13.78
CA TYR A 37 19.10 -16.19 -13.88
C TYR A 37 19.76 -14.89 -13.43
N ASP A 38 19.74 -13.92 -14.33
CA ASP A 38 20.08 -12.53 -14.05
C ASP A 38 19.02 -11.89 -13.16
N LYS A 39 19.47 -11.22 -12.10
CA LYS A 39 18.63 -10.35 -11.30
C LYS A 39 18.38 -9.07 -12.11
N LYS A 40 17.22 -8.92 -12.73
CA LYS A 40 16.88 -7.71 -13.52
C LYS A 40 16.36 -6.55 -12.66
N PHE A 41 15.79 -6.85 -11.49
CA PHE A 41 15.25 -5.85 -10.57
C PHE A 41 15.11 -6.46 -9.17
N GLU A 42 15.38 -5.69 -8.12
CA GLU A 42 14.86 -5.96 -6.78
C GLU A 42 13.60 -5.13 -6.58
N GLY A 43 12.52 -5.79 -6.15
CA GLY A 43 11.30 -5.09 -5.73
C GLY A 43 11.65 -3.97 -4.74
N GLY A 44 10.93 -2.86 -4.87
CA GLY A 44 11.28 -1.54 -4.35
C GLY A 44 11.93 -1.53 -2.97
N THR A 45 12.91 -0.63 -2.82
CA THR A 45 13.56 -0.28 -1.56
C THR A 45 12.53 -0.30 -0.45
N ALA A 46 12.76 -1.12 0.58
CA ALA A 46 11.91 -1.11 1.76
C ALA A 46 11.87 0.33 2.28
N SER A 47 10.79 1.04 1.97
CA SER A 47 10.60 2.39 2.47
C SER A 47 10.57 2.29 3.98
N VAL A 48 11.32 3.16 4.65
CA VAL A 48 11.35 3.21 6.11
C VAL A 48 9.90 3.24 6.58
N MET A 49 9.50 2.25 7.39
CA MET A 49 8.17 2.22 7.97
C MET A 49 7.92 3.60 8.59
N PRO A 50 6.91 4.35 8.14
CA PRO A 50 6.74 5.72 8.59
C PRO A 50 6.54 5.71 10.10
N ALA A 51 7.35 6.51 10.81
CA ALA A 51 7.33 6.58 12.28
C ALA A 51 5.97 7.04 12.82
N GLN A 52 5.16 7.69 11.98
CA GLN A 52 3.79 8.08 12.26
C GLN A 52 2.83 7.35 11.33
N MET A 53 1.69 6.95 11.88
CA MET A 53 0.62 6.28 11.15
C MET A 53 0.15 7.16 9.98
N ASN A 54 0.34 6.68 8.75
CA ASN A 54 -0.05 7.36 7.51
C ASN A 54 -1.51 7.05 7.10
N SER A 55 -2.41 7.03 8.07
CA SER A 55 -3.83 6.81 7.83
C SER A 55 -4.66 7.94 8.42
N ILE A 56 -5.66 8.40 7.68
CA ILE A 56 -6.67 9.33 8.19
C ILE A 56 -7.98 8.57 8.30
N ARG A 57 -8.55 8.62 9.50
CA ARG A 57 -9.90 8.14 9.78
C ARG A 57 -10.82 9.33 9.87
N CYS A 58 -11.83 9.36 9.02
CA CYS A 58 -12.77 10.47 8.96
C CYS A 58 -14.21 9.96 8.87
N SER A 59 -15.10 10.76 9.41
CA SER A 59 -16.54 10.62 9.19
C SER A 59 -16.97 11.71 8.23
N CYS A 60 -17.89 11.37 7.34
CA CYS A 60 -18.64 12.33 6.53
C CYS A 60 -20.13 12.17 6.80
N GLY A 61 -20.89 13.22 6.55
CA GLY A 61 -22.32 13.15 6.71
C GLY A 61 -23.07 14.36 6.17
N LYS A 62 -24.40 14.25 6.25
CA LYS A 62 -25.35 15.27 5.88
C LYS A 62 -26.37 15.46 7.00
N LYS A 63 -26.68 16.73 7.31
CA LYS A 63 -27.75 17.09 8.25
C LYS A 63 -29.07 17.02 7.47
N ILE A 64 -29.97 16.09 7.83
CA ILE A 64 -31.27 15.94 7.13
C ILE A 64 -32.33 16.81 7.80
N SER A 65 -32.35 16.78 9.14
CA SER A 65 -33.24 17.61 9.95
C SER A 65 -32.62 17.80 11.34
N LYS A 66 -33.29 18.56 12.20
CA LYS A 66 -32.79 18.86 13.56
C LYS A 66 -32.66 17.55 14.36
N GLY A 67 -31.42 17.07 14.53
CA GLY A 67 -31.12 15.85 15.27
C GLY A 67 -31.11 14.56 14.43
N VAL A 68 -31.37 14.62 13.13
CA VAL A 68 -31.28 13.46 12.22
C VAL A 68 -30.11 13.64 11.26
N TYR A 69 -29.15 12.72 11.36
CA TYR A 69 -27.90 12.75 10.60
C TYR A 69 -27.74 11.43 9.84
N GLN A 70 -27.39 11.51 8.56
CA GLN A 70 -26.81 10.38 7.84
C GLN A 70 -25.30 10.53 7.88
N THR A 71 -24.63 9.51 8.42
CA THR A 71 -23.18 9.51 8.60
C THR A 71 -22.56 8.23 8.09
N ALA A 72 -21.42 8.35 7.42
CA ALA A 72 -20.55 7.24 7.08
C ALA A 72 -19.15 7.50 7.64
N SER A 73 -18.49 6.44 8.10
CA SER A 73 -17.11 6.49 8.57
C SER A 73 -16.23 5.67 7.66
N PHE A 74 -15.09 6.22 7.24
CA PHE A 74 -14.13 5.52 6.42
C PHE A 74 -12.70 5.84 6.85
N SER A 75 -11.79 4.93 6.49
CA SER A 75 -10.37 5.04 6.75
C SER A 75 -9.64 5.03 5.42
N VAL A 76 -8.82 6.04 5.18
CA VAL A 76 -7.95 6.10 4.01
C VAL A 76 -6.55 5.71 4.45
N PRO A 77 -6.07 4.51 4.07
CA PRO A 77 -4.70 4.09 4.33
C PRO A 77 -3.73 4.76 3.33
N HIS A 78 -2.44 4.76 3.66
CA HIS A 78 -1.34 5.18 2.76
C HIS A 78 -1.43 6.62 2.24
N ILE A 79 -1.77 7.57 3.11
CA ILE A 79 -1.78 8.99 2.72
C ILE A 79 -0.35 9.48 2.52
N THR A 80 -0.16 10.28 1.46
CA THR A 80 1.12 10.93 1.16
C THR A 80 1.61 11.73 2.38
N GLN A 81 2.86 11.52 2.75
CA GLN A 81 3.45 12.17 3.90
C GLN A 81 3.39 13.71 3.78
N GLY A 82 2.93 14.39 4.83
CA GLY A 82 2.74 15.84 4.85
C GLY A 82 1.35 16.33 4.42
N LYS A 83 0.46 15.46 3.91
CA LYS A 83 -0.94 15.81 3.70
C LYS A 83 -1.72 15.77 5.02
N SER A 84 -2.48 16.82 5.26
CA SER A 84 -3.26 17.01 6.48
C SER A 84 -4.71 16.59 6.28
N PHE A 85 -5.47 16.49 7.38
CA PHE A 85 -6.92 16.31 7.30
C PHE A 85 -7.63 17.48 6.61
N ALA A 86 -7.08 18.70 6.64
CA ALA A 86 -7.67 19.84 5.96
C ALA A 86 -7.67 19.65 4.43
N ASP A 87 -6.59 19.07 3.89
CA ASP A 87 -6.50 18.71 2.47
C ASP A 87 -7.53 17.62 2.11
N ALA A 88 -7.68 16.62 2.98
CA ALA A 88 -8.67 15.56 2.79
C ALA A 88 -10.11 16.10 2.88
N LYS A 89 -10.39 16.99 3.84
CA LYS A 89 -11.72 17.58 4.06
C LYS A 89 -12.22 18.34 2.84
N ALA A 90 -11.34 19.09 2.17
CA ALA A 90 -11.68 19.81 0.94
C ALA A 90 -12.06 18.86 -0.22
N LEU A 91 -11.49 17.66 -0.25
CA LEU A 91 -11.80 16.63 -1.26
C LEU A 91 -13.05 15.81 -0.91
N ILE A 92 -13.44 15.74 0.37
CA ILE A 92 -14.58 14.92 0.82
C ILE A 92 -15.89 15.72 0.72
N ILE A 93 -15.88 16.98 1.17
CA ILE A 93 -17.06 17.84 1.13
C ILE A 93 -17.37 18.18 -0.33
N GLY A 94 -18.59 17.89 -0.78
CA GLY A 94 -19.03 18.16 -2.15
C GLY A 94 -18.64 17.12 -3.20
N ALA A 95 -17.77 16.14 -2.90
CA ALA A 95 -17.40 15.08 -3.84
C ALA A 95 -18.00 13.71 -3.48
N PHE A 96 -18.16 13.41 -2.18
CA PHE A 96 -18.65 12.11 -1.73
C PHE A 96 -20.18 12.06 -1.75
N ASP A 97 -20.71 11.00 -2.35
CA ASP A 97 -22.14 10.70 -2.43
C ASP A 97 -22.60 9.81 -1.29
N ALA A 98 -23.88 9.96 -0.91
CA ALA A 98 -24.53 9.15 0.11
C ALA A 98 -24.73 7.68 -0.32
N GLY A 99 -24.67 7.39 -1.64
CA GLY A 99 -24.78 6.05 -2.19
C GLY A 99 -24.63 6.05 -3.72
N TYR A 100 -24.57 4.86 -4.32
CA TYR A 100 -24.40 4.71 -5.78
C TYR A 100 -25.57 5.26 -6.60
N ASP A 101 -26.77 5.24 -6.03
CA ASP A 101 -28.00 5.64 -6.70
C ASP A 101 -28.48 7.05 -6.27
N ILE A 102 -27.70 7.76 -5.46
CA ILE A 102 -28.13 9.00 -4.79
C ILE A 102 -27.01 10.05 -4.88
N ASP A 103 -27.25 11.11 -5.64
CA ASP A 103 -26.33 12.27 -5.84
C ASP A 103 -26.28 13.25 -4.65
N THR A 104 -26.67 12.78 -3.46
CA THR A 104 -26.69 13.62 -2.26
C THR A 104 -25.27 13.78 -1.72
N LYS A 105 -24.70 14.95 -1.97
CA LYS A 105 -23.35 15.30 -1.50
C LYS A 105 -23.28 15.49 0.01
N CYS A 106 -22.12 15.13 0.57
CA CYS A 106 -21.75 15.34 1.97
C CYS A 106 -21.62 16.84 2.29
N ASP A 107 -22.19 17.27 3.42
CA ASP A 107 -22.12 18.66 3.89
C ASP A 107 -20.96 18.90 4.85
N TYR A 108 -20.53 17.86 5.59
CA TYR A 108 -19.44 17.95 6.55
C TYR A 108 -18.54 16.71 6.56
N SER A 109 -17.30 16.91 6.99
CA SER A 109 -16.37 15.85 7.35
C SER A 109 -15.56 16.22 8.60
N ASN A 110 -15.41 15.25 9.50
CA ASN A 110 -14.70 15.38 10.77
C ASN A 110 -13.72 14.21 10.96
N LEU A 111 -12.66 14.43 11.73
CA LEU A 111 -11.73 13.37 12.13
C LEU A 111 -12.41 12.46 13.15
N ILE A 112 -12.24 11.14 13.03
CA ILE A 112 -12.81 10.21 14.00
C ILE A 112 -12.09 10.39 15.35
N GLY A 113 -12.83 10.77 16.39
CA GLY A 113 -12.30 11.06 17.73
C GLY A 113 -12.26 12.54 18.09
N SER A 114 -12.28 13.44 17.11
CA SER A 114 -12.51 14.87 17.35
C SER A 114 -14.00 15.18 17.22
N LYS A 115 -14.71 15.32 18.35
CA LYS A 115 -16.05 15.91 18.35
C LYS A 115 -15.92 17.42 18.11
N SER A 116 -15.81 17.83 16.86
CA SER A 116 -16.12 19.20 16.46
C SER A 116 -17.43 19.16 15.68
N GLU A 117 -18.54 19.19 16.43
CA GLU A 117 -19.80 19.70 15.87
C GLU A 117 -19.56 21.19 15.61
N VAL A 118 -19.06 21.52 14.42
CA VAL A 118 -19.06 22.91 13.99
C VAL A 118 -20.46 23.19 13.45
N ALA A 119 -21.10 24.18 14.08
CA ALA A 119 -22.41 24.70 13.76
C ALA A 119 -22.54 24.98 12.25
#